data_AF-A0A5E4PS70-F1
#
_entry.id   AF-A0A5E4PS70-F1
#
_cell.length_a   1.000
_cell.length_b   1.000
_cell.length_c   1.000
_cell.angle_alpha   90.00
_cell.angle_beta   90.00
_cell.angle_gamma   90.00
#
_symmetry.space_group_name_H-M   'P 1'
#
loop_
_entity.id
_entity.type
_entity.pdbx_description
1 polymer ?
#
loop_
_entity_poly.entity_id
_entity_poly.type
_entity_poly.pdbx_seq_one_letter_code
_entity_poly.pdbx_strand_id
1 'polypeptide(L)'
;MLMKCLNITHEKTRHRKKPQGGSRYLRNPKDLYLFNAWDNVQWDEEQEKAAQEKVKQNSAVTFSEDILNDLSHNADKHWDAFYDIHQNRFFKDRHWLFTEFPELAPDNTTAPVRVFCHENTTTTESKAYYNKDANVKRYIFEVGCGVGNTIFPILQYSQDPNLFIYGCDFSAKAIEIMKDNEMYDTRRCEVFVLDATRDWTVPFPENSIDIIVLIFVLSAIDPSKMKFVIENIYKYLKPGGLVVFRDYGKYDLAQLRFKQGRCISDNFYARGDKTMVYFFTQEEIGSMFKSAGFVEEQNLIDRRLQVNRGKMLTMYRVWIQAKYRKPL
;
A
#
# COMPACT_ATOMS: atom_id res chain seq x y z
N MET A 1 -46.34 18.38 -15.62
CA MET A 1 -46.27 16.92 -15.84
C MET A 1 -45.20 16.38 -14.91
N LEU A 2 -45.60 15.70 -13.83
CA LEU A 2 -44.72 15.29 -12.74
C LEU A 2 -43.62 14.33 -13.23
N MET A 3 -42.35 14.70 -13.00
CA MET A 3 -41.22 13.77 -13.04
C MET A 3 -41.40 12.75 -11.92
N LYS A 4 -41.72 11.50 -12.29
CA LYS A 4 -41.72 10.37 -11.37
C LYS A 4 -40.31 10.21 -10.79
N CYS A 5 -40.18 10.47 -9.50
CA CYS A 5 -39.06 10.00 -8.70
C CYS A 5 -38.95 8.48 -8.87
N LEU A 6 -37.86 8.03 -9.50
CA LEU A 6 -37.45 6.64 -9.43
C LEU A 6 -37.11 6.35 -7.96
N ASN A 7 -38.03 5.69 -7.27
CA ASN A 7 -37.79 5.03 -5.99
C ASN A 7 -36.74 3.93 -6.23
N ILE A 8 -35.47 4.30 -6.28
CA ILE A 8 -34.36 3.36 -6.15
C ILE A 8 -34.33 3.01 -4.67
N THR A 9 -34.92 1.86 -4.32
CA THR A 9 -34.76 1.26 -3.01
C THR A 9 -33.27 1.18 -2.71
N HIS A 10 -32.81 1.96 -1.73
CA HIS A 10 -31.44 1.92 -1.19
C HIS A 10 -31.25 0.62 -0.39
N GLU A 11 -31.45 -0.54 -1.03
CA GLU A 11 -31.12 -1.83 -0.45
C GLU A 11 -29.61 -1.88 -0.20
N LYS A 12 -29.28 -2.23 1.03
CA LYS A 12 -27.92 -2.35 1.55
C LYS A 12 -27.12 -3.32 0.67
N THR A 13 -26.30 -2.80 -0.24
CA THR A 13 -25.41 -3.60 -1.10
C THR A 13 -24.29 -4.31 -0.35
N ARG A 14 -24.20 -4.15 0.98
CA ARG A 14 -23.38 -4.99 1.87
C ARG A 14 -23.62 -6.49 1.66
N HIS A 15 -24.80 -6.89 1.19
CA HIS A 15 -25.15 -8.30 0.96
C HIS A 15 -25.03 -8.77 -0.49
N ARG A 16 -24.67 -7.90 -1.44
CA ARG A 16 -24.48 -8.32 -2.84
C ARG A 16 -23.11 -9.01 -2.98
N LYS A 17 -23.14 -10.33 -3.24
CA LYS A 17 -21.94 -11.15 -3.47
C LYS A 17 -21.12 -10.58 -4.63
N LYS A 18 -19.79 -10.59 -4.49
CA LYS A 18 -18.86 -10.27 -5.59
C LYS A 18 -19.14 -11.21 -6.77
N PRO A 19 -18.96 -10.76 -8.02
CA PRO A 19 -19.01 -11.65 -9.18
C PRO A 19 -18.03 -12.82 -9.03
N GLN A 20 -18.32 -13.97 -9.66
CA GLN A 20 -17.33 -15.04 -9.82
C GLN A 20 -16.09 -14.46 -10.52
N GLY A 21 -14.92 -14.54 -9.88
CA GLY A 21 -13.67 -13.89 -10.33
C GLY A 21 -13.27 -12.61 -9.56
N GLY A 22 -14.08 -12.16 -8.59
CA GLY A 22 -13.68 -11.18 -7.57
C GLY A 22 -13.61 -9.71 -8.01
N SER A 23 -13.38 -9.42 -9.29
CA SER A 23 -13.27 -8.06 -9.86
C SER A 23 -14.62 -7.50 -10.36
N ARG A 24 -14.83 -6.19 -10.21
CA ARG A 24 -16.04 -5.46 -10.66
C ARG A 24 -15.68 -4.44 -11.73
N TYR A 25 -16.01 -4.71 -12.99
CA TYR A 25 -15.72 -3.80 -14.10
C TYR A 25 -16.92 -2.93 -14.44
N LEU A 26 -16.74 -1.60 -14.45
CA LEU A 26 -17.80 -0.68 -14.87
C LEU A 26 -17.89 -0.67 -16.40
N ARG A 27 -18.82 -1.46 -16.95
CA ARG A 27 -19.02 -1.57 -18.40
C ARG A 27 -20.11 -0.62 -18.93
N ASN A 28 -21.09 -0.31 -18.09
CA ASN A 28 -22.19 0.59 -18.43
C ASN A 28 -22.22 1.74 -17.41
N PRO A 29 -22.12 3.01 -17.83
CA PRO A 29 -22.18 4.16 -16.93
C PRO A 29 -23.44 4.21 -16.04
N LYS A 30 -24.56 3.65 -16.52
CA LYS A 30 -25.81 3.57 -15.74
C LYS A 30 -25.67 2.72 -14.48
N ASP A 31 -24.69 1.81 -14.46
CA ASP A 31 -24.46 0.91 -13.34
C ASP A 31 -23.66 1.56 -12.22
N LEU A 32 -23.12 2.77 -12.39
CA LEU A 32 -22.17 3.42 -11.47
C LEU A 32 -22.52 3.25 -9.98
N TYR A 33 -23.79 3.41 -9.62
CA TYR A 33 -24.28 3.36 -8.24
C TYR A 33 -24.69 1.94 -7.76
N LEU A 34 -24.51 0.89 -8.56
CA LEU A 34 -24.81 -0.50 -8.19
C LEU A 34 -23.84 -1.05 -7.14
N PHE A 35 -22.57 -0.67 -7.19
CA PHE A 35 -21.54 -1.03 -6.20
C PHE A 35 -20.92 0.22 -5.56
N ASN A 36 -20.16 0.05 -4.48
CA ASN A 36 -19.45 1.17 -3.82
C ASN A 36 -18.06 1.39 -4.41
N ALA A 37 -17.58 0.44 -5.21
CA ALA A 37 -16.31 0.54 -5.90
C ALA A 37 -16.31 -0.32 -7.17
N TRP A 38 -15.53 0.12 -8.15
CA TRP A 38 -15.26 -0.53 -9.42
C TRP A 38 -13.75 -0.62 -9.64
N ASP A 39 -13.31 -1.70 -10.27
CA ASP A 39 -11.91 -2.09 -10.43
C ASP A 39 -11.48 -1.89 -11.90
N ASN A 40 -10.21 -1.52 -12.11
CA ASN A 40 -9.57 -1.28 -13.41
C ASN A 40 -10.33 -0.29 -14.31
N VAL A 41 -10.75 0.83 -13.73
CA VAL A 41 -11.43 1.89 -14.49
C VAL A 41 -10.41 2.64 -15.35
N GLN A 42 -10.69 2.73 -16.64
CA GLN A 42 -9.88 3.49 -17.58
C GLN A 42 -10.31 4.95 -17.56
N TRP A 43 -9.32 5.85 -17.63
CA TRP A 43 -9.56 7.27 -17.84
C TRP A 43 -9.57 7.56 -19.33
N ASP A 44 -10.38 8.51 -19.74
CA ASP A 44 -10.29 9.10 -21.06
C ASP A 44 -9.19 10.20 -21.11
N GLU A 45 -8.89 10.66 -22.32
CA GLU A 45 -7.88 11.69 -22.55
C GLU A 45 -8.20 13.01 -21.84
N GLU A 46 -9.49 13.34 -21.69
CA GLU A 46 -9.94 14.58 -21.04
C GLU A 46 -9.66 14.52 -19.53
N GLN A 47 -9.99 13.40 -18.88
CA GLN A 47 -9.70 13.14 -17.48
C GLN A 47 -8.21 13.17 -17.19
N GLU A 48 -7.40 12.55 -18.05
CA GLU A 48 -5.95 12.55 -17.90
C GLU A 48 -5.36 13.95 -18.07
N LYS A 49 -5.79 14.70 -19.08
CA LYS A 49 -5.36 16.09 -19.29
C LYS A 49 -5.76 17.00 -18.13
N ALA A 50 -6.98 16.83 -17.60
CA ALA A 50 -7.46 17.59 -16.45
C ALA A 50 -6.64 17.29 -15.19
N ALA A 51 -6.27 16.03 -14.97
CA ALA A 51 -5.41 15.63 -13.85
C ALA A 51 -3.98 16.19 -13.99
N GLN A 52 -3.40 16.15 -15.19
CA GLN A 52 -2.10 16.75 -15.51
C GLN A 52 -2.06 18.24 -15.19
N GLU A 53 -3.05 18.98 -15.71
CA GLU A 53 -3.17 20.43 -15.47
C GLU A 53 -3.35 20.72 -13.97
N LYS A 54 -4.14 19.89 -13.27
CA LYS A 54 -4.34 20.04 -11.82
C LYS A 54 -3.06 19.83 -11.03
N VAL A 55 -2.26 18.82 -11.35
CA VAL A 55 -0.95 18.59 -10.72
C VAL A 55 -0.02 19.77 -10.98
N LYS A 56 0.06 20.24 -12.23
CA LYS A 56 0.86 21.43 -12.59
C LYS A 56 0.46 22.66 -11.77
N GLN A 57 -0.84 22.90 -11.60
CA GLN A 57 -1.35 23.99 -10.78
C GLN A 57 -1.00 23.83 -9.30
N ASN A 58 -1.13 22.61 -8.75
CA ASN A 58 -0.85 22.32 -7.35
C ASN A 58 0.65 22.46 -7.02
N SER A 59 1.52 22.15 -7.99
CA SER A 59 2.98 22.21 -7.86
C SER A 59 3.60 23.56 -8.23
N ALA A 60 2.80 24.53 -8.69
CA ALA A 60 3.30 25.86 -9.09
C ALA A 60 3.91 26.68 -7.94
N VAL A 61 3.56 26.36 -6.70
CA VAL A 61 4.08 27.03 -5.50
C VAL A 61 4.57 25.98 -4.52
N THR A 62 5.86 26.04 -4.19
CA THR A 62 6.51 25.19 -3.20
C THR A 62 6.55 25.86 -1.83
N PHE A 63 6.87 25.07 -0.81
CA PHE A 63 7.12 25.59 0.54
C PHE A 63 8.35 26.51 0.58
N SER A 64 8.39 27.39 1.59
CA SER A 64 9.61 28.13 1.94
C SER A 64 10.68 27.19 2.47
N GLU A 65 11.94 27.61 2.37
CA GLU A 65 13.09 26.82 2.82
C GLU A 65 13.00 26.42 4.30
N ASP A 66 12.51 27.33 5.16
CA ASP A 66 12.30 27.03 6.58
C ASP A 66 11.33 25.86 6.81
N ILE A 67 10.23 25.81 6.05
CA ILE A 67 9.24 24.73 6.18
C ILE A 67 9.81 23.43 5.61
N LEU A 68 10.56 23.49 4.51
CA LEU A 68 11.24 22.31 3.96
C LEU A 68 12.24 21.72 4.96
N ASN A 69 13.00 22.59 5.64
CA ASN A 69 13.92 22.19 6.70
C ASN A 69 13.19 21.56 7.89
N ASP A 70 12.06 22.13 8.34
CA ASP A 70 11.21 21.54 9.39
C ASP A 70 10.68 20.16 9.01
N LEU A 71 10.12 20.02 7.80
CA LEU A 71 9.58 18.76 7.31
C LEU A 71 10.62 17.65 7.26
N SER A 72 11.86 17.97 6.88
CA SER A 72 12.97 17.01 6.80
C SER A 72 13.55 16.65 8.18
N HIS A 73 13.83 17.65 9.03
CA HIS A 73 14.53 17.43 10.31
C HIS A 73 13.63 16.96 11.44
N ASN A 74 12.32 17.21 11.37
CA ASN A 74 11.35 16.84 12.40
C ASN A 74 10.33 15.80 11.90
N ALA A 75 10.66 15.04 10.84
CA ALA A 75 9.78 14.03 10.27
C ALA A 75 9.34 12.97 11.30
N ASP A 76 10.24 12.58 12.21
CA ASP A 76 9.97 11.67 13.34
C ASP A 76 8.86 12.21 14.24
N LYS A 77 9.01 13.47 14.66
CA LYS A 77 8.05 14.16 15.55
C LYS A 77 6.70 14.33 14.89
N HIS A 78 6.66 14.57 13.57
CA HIS A 78 5.40 14.66 12.83
C HIS A 78 4.65 13.33 12.82
N TRP A 79 5.36 12.20 12.67
CA TRP A 79 4.76 10.88 12.76
C TRP A 79 4.34 10.52 14.19
N ASP A 80 5.15 10.82 15.20
CA ASP A 80 4.77 10.64 16.61
C ASP A 80 3.51 11.43 16.96
N ALA A 81 3.45 12.71 16.57
CA ALA A 81 2.27 13.56 16.78
C ALA A 81 1.02 13.02 16.05
N PHE A 82 1.20 12.47 14.85
CA PHE A 82 0.12 11.82 14.13
C PHE A 82 -0.44 10.63 14.93
N TYR A 83 0.43 9.76 15.45
CA TYR A 83 0.02 8.59 16.23
C TYR A 83 -0.52 8.95 17.62
N ASP A 84 -0.04 10.02 18.25
CA ASP A 84 -0.62 10.55 19.48
C ASP A 84 -2.09 10.94 19.30
N ILE A 85 -2.41 11.60 18.20
CA ILE A 85 -3.79 12.05 17.90
C ILE A 85 -4.68 10.87 17.50
N HIS A 86 -4.16 9.97 16.67
CA HIS A 86 -4.96 8.98 15.96
C HIS A 86 -4.98 7.58 16.58
N GLN A 87 -3.96 7.24 17.36
CA GLN A 87 -3.80 5.94 18.00
C GLN A 87 -4.01 4.80 16.99
N ASN A 88 -4.78 3.77 17.35
CA ASN A 88 -5.10 2.63 16.49
C ASN A 88 -6.36 2.80 15.61
N ARG A 89 -6.89 4.03 15.46
CA ARG A 89 -8.24 4.26 14.91
C ARG A 89 -8.27 4.83 13.50
N PHE A 90 -7.14 5.33 13.00
CA PHE A 90 -7.09 6.00 11.71
C PHE A 90 -7.00 5.04 10.54
N PHE A 91 -6.00 4.15 10.57
CA PHE A 91 -5.84 3.11 9.57
C PHE A 91 -6.73 1.92 9.89
N LYS A 92 -7.23 1.27 8.84
CA LYS A 92 -8.03 0.04 8.97
C LYS A 92 -7.16 -1.16 8.70
N ASP A 93 -7.52 -2.26 9.33
CA ASP A 93 -6.92 -3.56 9.07
C ASP A 93 -7.00 -3.93 7.59
N ARG A 94 -5.85 -4.29 7.04
CA ARG A 94 -5.64 -4.47 5.60
C ARG A 94 -6.03 -5.88 5.14
N HIS A 95 -7.21 -6.36 5.52
CA HIS A 95 -7.74 -7.68 5.12
C HIS A 95 -7.81 -7.89 3.61
N TRP A 96 -7.81 -6.82 2.80
CA TRP A 96 -7.75 -6.90 1.35
C TRP A 96 -6.40 -7.40 0.82
N LEU A 97 -5.32 -7.34 1.62
CA LEU A 97 -3.98 -7.79 1.21
C LEU A 97 -3.98 -9.24 0.75
N PHE A 98 -4.75 -10.13 1.35
CA PHE A 98 -4.77 -11.55 0.98
C PHE A 98 -5.42 -11.83 -0.37
N THR A 99 -6.20 -10.88 -0.90
CA THR A 99 -6.71 -10.94 -2.29
C THR A 99 -5.65 -10.52 -3.30
N GLU A 100 -4.78 -9.56 -2.95
CA GLU A 100 -3.78 -8.98 -3.85
C GLU A 100 -2.40 -9.68 -3.74
N PHE A 101 -2.07 -10.16 -2.55
CA PHE A 101 -0.82 -10.80 -2.13
C PHE A 101 -1.13 -12.07 -1.32
N PRO A 102 -1.68 -13.12 -1.97
CA PRO A 102 -1.99 -14.39 -1.31
C PRO A 102 -0.76 -15.03 -0.66
N GLU A 103 0.46 -14.70 -1.12
CA GLU A 103 1.72 -15.15 -0.55
C GLU A 103 1.87 -14.80 0.92
N LEU A 104 1.20 -13.77 1.44
CA LEU A 104 1.33 -13.39 2.85
C LEU A 104 0.67 -14.40 3.80
N ALA A 105 -0.41 -15.05 3.37
CA ALA A 105 -1.10 -16.10 4.13
C ALA A 105 -1.59 -17.20 3.16
N PRO A 106 -0.67 -18.05 2.65
CA PRO A 106 -0.98 -19.02 1.60
C PRO A 106 -1.99 -20.09 2.04
N ASP A 107 -2.09 -20.35 3.35
CA ASP A 107 -3.06 -21.29 3.92
C ASP A 107 -4.47 -20.71 4.05
N ASN A 108 -4.68 -19.41 3.76
CA ASN A 108 -6.00 -18.78 3.77
C ASN A 108 -6.76 -19.06 2.47
N THR A 109 -7.42 -20.21 2.40
CA THR A 109 -8.22 -20.63 1.24
C THR A 109 -9.53 -19.85 1.04
N THR A 110 -9.91 -18.99 2.00
CA THR A 110 -11.19 -18.25 1.95
C THR A 110 -11.11 -16.91 1.25
N ALA A 111 -9.90 -16.38 1.03
CA ALA A 111 -9.70 -15.11 0.36
C ALA A 111 -9.93 -15.26 -1.16
N PRO A 112 -10.78 -14.42 -1.79
CA PRO A 112 -10.90 -14.44 -3.25
C PRO A 112 -9.58 -13.95 -3.87
N VAL A 113 -9.05 -14.68 -4.84
CA VAL A 113 -7.85 -14.30 -5.61
C VAL A 113 -8.26 -13.38 -6.76
N ARG A 114 -7.55 -12.27 -6.95
CA ARG A 114 -7.81 -11.34 -8.05
C ARG A 114 -7.26 -11.90 -9.38
N VAL A 115 -8.09 -11.89 -10.42
CA VAL A 115 -7.67 -12.27 -11.79
C VAL A 115 -7.48 -10.99 -12.63
N PHE A 116 -6.29 -10.84 -13.22
CA PHE A 116 -5.95 -9.74 -14.13
C PHE A 116 -6.24 -10.14 -15.59
N CYS A 117 -6.78 -9.21 -16.38
CA CYS A 117 -7.33 -9.52 -17.72
C CYS A 117 -6.31 -9.52 -18.86
N HIS A 118 -5.01 -9.29 -18.60
CA HIS A 118 -4.01 -9.02 -19.65
C HIS A 118 -2.76 -9.89 -19.61
N GLU A 119 -2.86 -11.09 -19.08
CA GLU A 119 -1.82 -12.08 -19.30
C GLU A 119 -2.47 -13.38 -19.76
N ASN A 120 -2.04 -13.88 -20.92
CA ASN A 120 -2.01 -15.31 -21.23
C ASN A 120 -1.00 -16.01 -20.30
N THR A 121 -0.98 -15.68 -19.02
CA THR A 121 -0.51 -16.59 -18.00
C THR A 121 -1.51 -17.73 -18.03
N THR A 122 -1.10 -18.86 -18.61
CA THR A 122 -1.48 -20.15 -18.04
C THR A 122 -1.64 -19.94 -16.55
N THR A 123 -2.76 -20.34 -15.98
CA THR A 123 -2.84 -20.67 -14.56
C THR A 123 -1.83 -21.78 -14.31
N THR A 124 -0.53 -21.48 -14.36
CA THR A 124 0.39 -21.99 -13.38
C THR A 124 -0.26 -21.53 -12.10
N GLU A 125 -1.02 -22.46 -11.50
CA GLU A 125 -1.20 -22.51 -10.06
C GLU A 125 0.03 -21.86 -9.49
N SER A 126 -0.13 -20.74 -8.78
CA SER A 126 0.96 -20.17 -8.01
C SER A 126 1.30 -21.21 -6.96
N LYS A 127 2.05 -22.24 -7.36
CA LYS A 127 2.97 -23.02 -6.55
C LYS A 127 4.10 -22.07 -6.22
N ALA A 128 3.74 -20.93 -5.60
CA ALA A 128 4.63 -20.27 -4.68
C ALA A 128 5.08 -21.41 -3.78
N TYR A 129 6.39 -21.57 -3.70
CA TYR A 129 7.14 -22.60 -2.99
C TYR A 129 6.83 -22.50 -1.49
N TYR A 130 5.57 -22.72 -1.11
CA TYR A 130 5.16 -22.94 0.26
C TYR A 130 5.63 -24.34 0.58
N ASN A 131 6.88 -24.40 1.01
CA ASN A 131 7.44 -25.62 1.52
C ASN A 131 6.69 -25.90 2.83
N LYS A 132 5.73 -26.83 2.78
CA LYS A 132 4.97 -27.32 3.94
C LYS A 132 5.83 -28.08 4.96
N ASP A 133 7.15 -28.02 4.82
CA ASP A 133 8.05 -28.61 5.78
C ASP A 133 7.88 -27.87 7.11
N ALA A 134 7.15 -28.51 8.02
CA ALA A 134 6.77 -27.99 9.32
C ALA A 134 7.97 -27.73 10.25
N ASN A 135 9.20 -27.94 9.78
CA ASN A 135 10.44 -27.66 10.50
C ASN A 135 11.17 -26.40 10.04
N VAL A 136 10.74 -25.74 8.97
CA VAL A 136 11.42 -24.54 8.45
C VAL A 136 10.69 -23.28 8.88
N LYS A 137 11.41 -22.40 9.59
CA LYS A 137 10.92 -21.07 9.97
C LYS A 137 10.71 -20.20 8.72
N ARG A 138 9.63 -19.43 8.73
CA ARG A 138 9.29 -18.47 7.69
C ARG A 138 9.26 -17.06 8.28
N TYR A 139 9.99 -16.14 7.67
CA TYR A 139 10.17 -14.78 8.14
C TYR A 139 9.59 -13.76 7.17
N ILE A 140 8.71 -12.91 7.69
CA ILE A 140 8.21 -11.72 6.99
C ILE A 140 8.77 -10.49 7.70
N PHE A 141 9.15 -9.46 6.94
CA PHE A 141 9.50 -8.16 7.51
C PHE A 141 8.63 -7.06 6.90
N GLU A 142 7.88 -6.33 7.72
CA GLU A 142 7.15 -5.13 7.29
C GLU A 142 7.93 -3.86 7.65
N VAL A 143 8.30 -3.08 6.64
CA VAL A 143 8.87 -1.74 6.83
C VAL A 143 7.70 -0.76 6.95
N GLY A 144 7.68 0.09 7.97
CA GLY A 144 6.56 1.02 8.24
C GLY A 144 5.28 0.30 8.68
N CYS A 145 5.39 -0.56 9.69
CA CYS A 145 4.29 -1.38 10.20
C CYS A 145 3.19 -0.58 10.92
N GLY A 146 3.49 0.66 11.32
CA GLY A 146 2.64 1.50 12.14
C GLY A 146 2.17 0.76 13.38
N VAL A 147 0.86 0.76 13.60
CA VAL A 147 0.20 0.10 14.73
C VAL A 147 -0.24 -1.34 14.41
N GLY A 148 0.31 -1.97 13.36
CA GLY A 148 0.13 -3.40 13.09
C GLY A 148 -1.08 -3.76 12.20
N ASN A 149 -1.68 -2.82 11.47
CA ASN A 149 -2.86 -3.08 10.62
C ASN A 149 -2.60 -4.04 9.44
N THR A 150 -1.35 -4.44 9.21
CA THR A 150 -0.97 -5.52 8.28
C THR A 150 -0.54 -6.77 9.04
N ILE A 151 0.35 -6.63 10.03
CA ILE A 151 0.88 -7.73 10.85
C ILE A 151 -0.25 -8.51 11.52
N PHE A 152 -1.17 -7.85 12.23
CA PHE A 152 -2.23 -8.55 12.97
C PHE A 152 -3.16 -9.35 12.05
N PRO A 153 -3.65 -8.81 10.90
CA PRO A 153 -4.35 -9.63 9.94
C PRO A 153 -3.55 -10.83 9.44
N ILE A 154 -2.25 -10.70 9.14
CA ILE A 154 -1.43 -11.83 8.69
C ILE A 154 -1.40 -12.92 9.77
N LEU A 155 -1.16 -12.54 11.02
CA LEU A 155 -1.14 -13.47 12.15
C LEU A 155 -2.51 -14.11 12.41
N GLN A 156 -3.60 -13.38 12.19
CA GLN A 156 -4.96 -13.89 12.35
C GLN A 156 -5.32 -14.94 11.29
N TYR A 157 -4.90 -14.73 10.03
CA TYR A 157 -5.25 -15.64 8.93
C TYR A 157 -4.26 -16.79 8.72
N SER A 158 -2.99 -16.59 9.05
CA SER A 158 -1.97 -17.60 8.85
C SER A 158 -2.04 -18.68 9.93
N GLN A 159 -2.24 -19.94 9.51
CA GLN A 159 -2.23 -21.10 10.40
C GLN A 159 -0.83 -21.69 10.58
N ASP A 160 0.18 -21.14 9.90
CA ASP A 160 1.57 -21.57 9.96
C ASP A 160 2.16 -21.27 11.35
N PRO A 161 2.48 -22.29 12.18
CA PRO A 161 3.10 -22.08 13.50
C PRO A 161 4.56 -21.61 13.40
N ASN A 162 5.19 -21.74 12.23
CA ASN A 162 6.57 -21.37 11.98
C ASN A 162 6.74 -19.96 11.40
N LEU A 163 5.64 -19.27 11.12
CA LEU A 163 5.66 -17.89 10.68
C LEU A 163 6.04 -16.96 11.85
N PHE A 164 7.10 -16.20 11.63
CA PHE A 164 7.52 -15.09 12.48
C PHE A 164 7.55 -13.79 11.66
N ILE A 165 7.03 -12.70 12.23
CA ILE A 165 6.94 -11.41 11.54
C ILE A 165 7.76 -10.36 12.29
N TYR A 166 8.77 -9.80 11.63
CA TYR A 166 9.39 -8.57 12.08
C TYR A 166 8.61 -7.36 11.54
N GLY A 167 8.51 -6.31 12.34
CA GLY A 167 7.95 -5.03 11.90
C GLY A 167 8.83 -3.90 12.38
N CYS A 168 8.98 -2.86 11.57
CA CYS A 168 9.57 -1.62 12.06
C CYS A 168 8.75 -0.40 11.68
N ASP A 169 8.86 0.64 12.48
CA ASP A 169 8.29 1.95 12.16
C ASP A 169 9.23 3.05 12.61
N PHE A 170 9.16 4.19 11.94
CA PHE A 170 9.96 5.36 12.30
C PHE A 170 9.45 6.01 13.59
N SER A 171 8.15 5.91 13.86
CA SER A 171 7.51 6.43 15.06
C SER A 171 7.69 5.48 16.24
N ALA A 172 8.37 5.96 17.29
CA ALA A 172 8.42 5.25 18.56
C ALA A 172 7.03 5.09 19.16
N LYS A 173 6.15 6.07 18.94
CA LYS A 173 4.76 6.03 19.42
C LYS A 173 3.94 4.92 18.77
N ALA A 174 4.08 4.73 17.45
CA ALA A 174 3.41 3.64 16.74
C ALA A 174 3.81 2.27 17.30
N ILE A 175 5.11 2.08 17.56
CA ILE A 175 5.66 0.84 18.13
C ILE A 175 5.15 0.60 19.55
N GLU A 176 5.07 1.63 20.39
CA GLU A 176 4.47 1.54 21.73
C GLU A 176 3.01 1.07 21.65
N ILE A 177 2.18 1.77 20.85
CA ILE A 177 0.76 1.42 20.67
C ILE A 177 0.59 -0.01 20.14
N MET A 178 1.47 -0.45 19.25
CA MET A 178 1.42 -1.81 18.72
C MET A 178 1.74 -2.85 19.80
N LYS A 179 2.73 -2.60 20.65
CA LYS A 179 3.13 -3.50 21.74
C LYS A 179 2.06 -3.60 22.84
N ASP A 180 1.28 -2.55 23.04
CA ASP A 180 0.16 -2.53 23.99
C ASP A 180 -1.09 -3.26 23.47
N ASN A 181 -1.11 -3.68 22.20
CA ASN A 181 -2.23 -4.42 21.62
C ASN A 181 -2.30 -5.86 22.16
N GLU A 182 -3.48 -6.33 22.57
CA GLU A 182 -3.69 -7.69 23.07
C GLU A 182 -3.32 -8.80 22.06
N MET A 183 -3.32 -8.49 20.76
CA MET A 183 -2.90 -9.42 19.71
C MET A 183 -1.38 -9.48 19.52
N TYR A 184 -0.60 -8.63 20.20
CA TYR A 184 0.85 -8.65 20.14
C TYR A 184 1.41 -9.87 20.86
N ASP A 185 1.96 -10.81 20.10
CA ASP A 185 2.56 -12.03 20.61
C ASP A 185 4.04 -12.11 20.22
N THR A 186 4.93 -11.96 21.20
CA THR A 186 6.39 -11.99 20.99
C THR A 186 6.90 -13.33 20.49
N ARG A 187 6.09 -14.40 20.55
CA ARG A 187 6.43 -15.71 19.96
C ARG A 187 6.21 -15.75 18.45
N ARG A 188 5.42 -14.81 17.92
CA ARG A 188 4.97 -14.75 16.53
C ARG A 188 5.42 -13.49 15.80
N CYS A 189 5.73 -12.41 16.53
CA CYS A 189 6.24 -11.19 15.94
C CYS A 189 7.11 -10.38 16.88
N GLU A 190 8.01 -9.58 16.31
CA GLU A 190 8.81 -8.60 17.03
C GLU A 190 8.77 -7.27 16.29
N VAL A 191 8.57 -6.16 17.03
CA VAL A 191 8.52 -4.84 16.43
C VAL A 191 9.47 -3.86 17.12
N PHE A 192 10.13 -3.03 16.32
CA PHE A 192 11.20 -2.14 16.76
C PHE A 192 11.18 -0.81 16.00
N VAL A 193 11.75 0.22 16.62
CA VAL A 193 11.87 1.54 15.99
C VAL A 193 13.02 1.51 14.99
N LEU A 194 12.78 1.98 13.77
CA LEU A 194 13.79 2.07 12.72
C LEU A 194 13.52 3.26 11.79
N ASP A 195 14.51 4.14 11.62
CA ASP A 195 14.55 5.06 10.49
C ASP A 195 15.02 4.27 9.26
N ALA A 196 14.09 3.90 8.37
CA ALA A 196 14.40 3.14 7.16
C ALA A 196 15.37 3.86 6.22
N THR A 197 15.60 5.17 6.42
CA THR A 197 16.44 6.01 5.57
C THR A 197 17.89 6.15 6.06
N ARG A 198 18.26 5.42 7.13
CA ARG A 198 19.62 5.34 7.69
C ARG A 198 20.11 3.90 7.73
N ASP A 199 21.32 3.66 8.20
CA ASP A 199 21.83 2.29 8.38
C ASP A 199 20.93 1.46 9.30
N TRP A 200 20.61 0.25 8.85
CA TRP A 200 19.67 -0.62 9.55
C TRP A 200 20.36 -1.45 10.62
N THR A 201 19.95 -1.23 11.87
CA THR A 201 20.19 -2.15 12.99
C THR A 201 18.94 -2.99 13.20
N VAL A 202 19.01 -4.27 12.84
CA VAL A 202 17.85 -5.18 12.80
C VAL A 202 18.14 -6.48 13.55
N PRO A 203 17.12 -7.14 14.14
CA PRO A 203 17.29 -8.36 14.94
C PRO A 203 17.41 -9.65 14.09
N PHE A 204 17.77 -9.52 12.81
CA PHE A 204 17.87 -10.65 11.87
C PHE A 204 19.07 -10.47 10.93
N PRO A 205 19.70 -11.57 10.46
CA PRO A 205 20.86 -11.48 9.59
C PRO A 205 20.49 -11.06 8.16
N GLU A 206 21.50 -10.67 7.38
CA GLU A 206 21.34 -10.49 5.94
C GLU A 206 20.87 -11.79 5.26
N ASN A 207 20.24 -11.67 4.09
CA ASN A 207 19.75 -12.81 3.32
C ASN A 207 18.83 -13.79 4.08
N SER A 208 18.05 -13.32 5.06
CA SER A 208 17.27 -14.19 5.96
C SER A 208 15.76 -14.04 5.83
N ILE A 209 15.28 -12.94 5.24
CA ILE A 209 13.85 -12.66 5.15
C ILE A 209 13.26 -13.28 3.88
N ASP A 210 12.14 -14.00 4.02
CA ASP A 210 11.43 -14.62 2.90
C ASP A 210 10.60 -13.62 2.10
N ILE A 211 9.87 -12.74 2.81
CA ILE A 211 9.04 -11.70 2.21
C ILE A 211 9.25 -10.37 2.94
N ILE A 212 9.53 -9.32 2.19
CA ILE A 212 9.49 -7.94 2.70
C ILE A 212 8.23 -7.23 2.18
N VAL A 213 7.53 -6.56 3.09
CA VAL A 213 6.26 -5.86 2.85
C VAL A 213 6.50 -4.35 2.85
N LEU A 214 6.14 -3.67 1.76
CA LEU A 214 6.18 -2.21 1.61
C LEU A 214 4.81 -1.68 1.17
N ILE A 215 3.96 -1.32 2.13
CA ILE A 215 2.58 -0.89 1.85
C ILE A 215 2.32 0.51 2.42
N PHE A 216 2.28 1.53 1.55
CA PHE A 216 2.15 2.96 1.90
C PHE A 216 3.28 3.51 2.77
N VAL A 217 4.52 3.26 2.36
CA VAL A 217 5.72 3.54 3.17
C VAL A 217 6.70 4.36 2.36
N LEU A 218 7.01 3.91 1.14
CA LEU A 218 7.96 4.60 0.30
C LEU A 218 7.46 6.01 -0.03
N SER A 219 6.15 6.20 -0.23
CA SER A 219 5.58 7.54 -0.43
C SER A 219 5.81 8.51 0.72
N ALA A 220 5.99 8.03 1.95
CA ALA A 220 6.26 8.89 3.11
C ALA A 220 7.73 9.31 3.22
N ILE A 221 8.61 8.73 2.39
CA ILE A 221 10.06 8.94 2.42
C ILE A 221 10.45 9.96 1.35
N ASP A 222 11.47 10.77 1.66
CA ASP A 222 12.07 11.68 0.68
C ASP A 222 12.58 10.89 -0.55
N PRO A 223 12.24 11.30 -1.78
CA PRO A 223 12.65 10.62 -3.01
C PRO A 223 14.15 10.33 -3.11
N SER A 224 15.00 11.22 -2.60
CA SER A 224 16.45 11.06 -2.62
C SER A 224 16.94 9.87 -1.79
N LYS A 225 16.15 9.42 -0.81
CA LYS A 225 16.49 8.32 0.11
C LYS A 225 15.84 6.98 -0.26
N MET A 226 14.86 6.98 -1.16
CA MET A 226 14.12 5.77 -1.53
C MET A 226 15.02 4.67 -2.11
N LYS A 227 16.02 5.03 -2.92
CA LYS A 227 16.98 4.06 -3.49
C LYS A 227 17.73 3.30 -2.39
N PHE A 228 18.20 4.03 -1.37
CA PHE A 228 18.91 3.44 -0.22
C PHE A 228 18.01 2.46 0.56
N VAL A 229 16.72 2.79 0.72
CA VAL A 229 15.73 1.89 1.35
C VAL A 229 15.63 0.59 0.55
N ILE A 230 15.50 0.67 -0.77
CA ILE A 230 15.40 -0.53 -1.65
C ILE A 230 16.69 -1.35 -1.63
N GLU A 231 17.86 -0.72 -1.59
CA GLU A 231 19.15 -1.41 -1.47
C GLU A 231 19.26 -2.19 -0.14
N ASN A 232 18.79 -1.62 0.97
CA ASN A 232 18.72 -2.34 2.25
C ASN A 232 17.71 -3.50 2.20
N ILE A 233 16.56 -3.32 1.56
CA ILE A 233 15.59 -4.41 1.34
C ILE A 233 16.27 -5.55 0.59
N TYR A 234 17.02 -5.25 -0.49
CA TYR A 234 17.77 -6.25 -1.23
C TYR A 234 18.78 -6.99 -0.35
N LYS A 235 19.50 -6.27 0.51
CA LYS A 235 20.50 -6.82 1.44
C LYS A 235 19.92 -7.86 2.40
N TYR A 236 18.78 -7.58 3.01
CA TYR A 236 18.19 -8.47 4.02
C TYR A 236 17.25 -9.55 3.46
N LEU A 237 16.73 -9.37 2.24
CA LEU A 237 15.93 -10.40 1.56
C LEU A 237 16.82 -11.58 1.15
N LYS A 238 16.36 -12.80 1.39
CA LYS A 238 17.07 -14.01 0.94
C LYS A 238 17.11 -14.12 -0.60
N PRO A 239 18.07 -14.84 -1.19
CA PRO A 239 17.99 -15.23 -2.60
C PRO A 239 16.68 -15.96 -2.90
N GLY A 240 16.00 -15.55 -3.98
CA GLY A 240 14.64 -16.02 -4.29
C GLY A 240 13.53 -15.46 -3.40
N GLY A 241 13.82 -14.56 -2.45
CA GLY A 241 12.81 -13.90 -1.60
C GLY A 241 11.96 -12.87 -2.37
N LEU A 242 10.81 -12.52 -1.81
CA LEU A 242 9.81 -11.63 -2.43
C LEU A 242 9.73 -10.26 -1.76
N VAL A 243 9.61 -9.20 -2.55
CA VAL A 243 9.08 -7.92 -2.08
C VAL A 243 7.65 -7.77 -2.58
N VAL A 244 6.72 -7.48 -1.67
CA VAL A 244 5.37 -7.04 -2.04
C VAL A 244 5.25 -5.55 -1.79
N PHE A 245 4.82 -4.82 -2.83
CA PHE A 245 4.79 -3.36 -2.83
C PHE A 245 3.40 -2.84 -3.18
N ARG A 246 2.94 -1.82 -2.45
CA ARG A 246 1.80 -1.02 -2.86
C ARG A 246 1.87 0.39 -2.31
N ASP A 247 1.74 1.38 -3.18
CA ASP A 247 1.76 2.79 -2.77
C ASP A 247 0.91 3.68 -3.69
N TYR A 248 0.84 4.97 -3.38
CA TYR A 248 0.06 5.95 -4.14
C TYR A 248 0.59 6.12 -5.56
N GLY A 249 -0.31 6.02 -6.54
CA GLY A 249 0.00 6.29 -7.93
C GLY A 249 -0.24 7.76 -8.29
N LYS A 250 0.48 8.24 -9.29
CA LYS A 250 0.27 9.56 -9.89
C LYS A 250 -1.19 9.72 -10.33
N TYR A 251 -1.72 10.92 -10.09
CA TYR A 251 -3.11 11.31 -10.28
C TYR A 251 -4.12 10.64 -9.34
N ASP A 252 -3.70 9.97 -8.26
CA ASP A 252 -4.64 9.58 -7.21
C ASP A 252 -5.42 10.81 -6.70
N LEU A 253 -6.68 10.61 -6.31
CA LEU A 253 -7.52 11.65 -5.72
C LEU A 253 -6.81 12.44 -4.61
N ALA A 254 -5.96 11.79 -3.81
CA ALA A 254 -5.20 12.49 -2.78
C ALA A 254 -4.26 13.55 -3.36
N GLN A 255 -3.58 13.26 -4.48
CA GLN A 255 -2.71 14.21 -5.18
C GLN A 255 -3.50 15.39 -5.73
N LEU A 256 -4.60 15.09 -6.43
CA LEU A 256 -5.40 16.10 -7.14
C LEU A 256 -6.10 17.09 -6.19
N ARG A 257 -6.29 16.70 -4.93
CA ARG A 257 -6.94 17.51 -3.89
C ARG A 257 -5.99 18.44 -3.14
N PHE A 258 -4.68 18.35 -3.35
CA PHE A 258 -3.76 19.33 -2.78
C PHE A 258 -4.10 20.74 -3.28
N LYS A 259 -3.76 21.71 -2.44
CA LYS A 259 -3.82 23.13 -2.79
C LYS A 259 -2.39 23.61 -3.04
N GLN A 260 -2.25 24.74 -3.74
CA GLN A 260 -0.96 25.43 -3.86
C GLN A 260 -0.33 25.71 -2.49
N GLY A 261 1.01 25.72 -2.46
CA GLY A 261 1.77 25.89 -1.22
C GLY A 261 1.79 24.63 -0.34
N ARG A 262 1.51 23.46 -0.91
CA ARG A 262 1.69 22.14 -0.26
C ARG A 262 2.73 21.27 -0.96
N CYS A 263 3.28 21.74 -2.09
CA CYS A 263 4.28 21.04 -2.87
C CYS A 263 5.65 21.18 -2.21
N ILE A 264 6.35 20.07 -2.06
CA ILE A 264 7.76 20.01 -1.66
C ILE A 264 8.60 20.02 -2.94
N SER A 265 8.33 19.08 -3.83
CA SER A 265 8.94 18.93 -5.16
C SER A 265 7.97 18.21 -6.10
N ASP A 266 8.38 17.93 -7.34
CA ASP A 266 7.53 17.20 -8.29
C ASP A 266 7.00 15.89 -7.70
N ASN A 267 5.67 15.73 -7.76
CA ASN A 267 4.90 14.64 -7.16
C ASN A 267 5.06 14.44 -5.64
N PHE A 268 5.74 15.33 -4.92
CA PHE A 268 5.99 15.22 -3.48
C PHE A 268 5.34 16.36 -2.70
N TYR A 269 4.53 16.03 -1.70
CA TYR A 269 3.70 16.99 -0.99
C TYR A 269 3.72 16.76 0.52
N ALA A 270 3.47 17.83 1.29
CA ALA A 270 3.20 17.74 2.72
C ALA A 270 1.70 17.87 3.01
N ARG A 271 1.20 17.02 3.91
CA ARG A 271 -0.18 17.03 4.40
C ARG A 271 -0.38 18.10 5.47
N GLY A 272 -1.62 18.24 5.94
CA GLY A 272 -1.97 19.21 6.99
C GLY A 272 -1.31 18.92 8.34
N ASP A 273 -1.07 17.64 8.63
CA ASP A 273 -0.35 17.12 9.80
C ASP A 273 1.18 17.09 9.60
N LYS A 274 1.68 17.69 8.51
CA LYS A 274 3.09 17.73 8.12
C LYS A 274 3.73 16.38 7.76
N THR A 275 2.97 15.29 7.73
CA THR A 275 3.45 14.05 7.11
C THR A 275 3.57 14.23 5.60
N MET A 276 4.48 13.50 4.97
CA MET A 276 4.79 13.65 3.54
C MET A 276 4.15 12.54 2.71
N VAL A 277 3.97 12.80 1.42
CA VAL A 277 3.45 11.84 0.46
C VAL A 277 3.98 12.11 -0.95
N TYR A 278 4.61 11.09 -1.54
CA TYR A 278 5.00 11.03 -2.94
C TYR A 278 3.97 10.23 -3.76
N PHE A 279 3.81 10.58 -5.04
CA PHE A 279 2.91 9.89 -5.97
C PHE A 279 3.68 9.32 -7.16
N PHE A 280 3.72 7.99 -7.25
CA PHE A 280 4.59 7.28 -8.17
C PHE A 280 3.97 7.04 -9.54
N THR A 281 4.80 7.04 -10.59
CA THR A 281 4.49 6.34 -11.82
C THR A 281 4.91 4.87 -11.73
N GLN A 282 4.38 4.04 -12.64
CA GLN A 282 4.73 2.63 -12.72
C GLN A 282 6.22 2.43 -13.10
N GLU A 283 6.71 3.29 -13.99
CA GLU A 283 8.06 3.28 -14.52
C GLU A 283 9.10 3.65 -13.46
N GLU A 284 8.80 4.62 -12.59
CA GLU A 284 9.67 5.00 -11.46
C GLU A 284 9.93 3.80 -10.53
N ILE A 285 8.86 3.09 -10.13
CA ILE A 285 8.97 1.89 -9.29
C ILE A 285 9.75 0.80 -10.00
N GLY A 286 9.42 0.52 -11.27
CA GLY A 286 10.13 -0.48 -12.06
C GLY A 286 11.61 -0.19 -12.18
N SER A 287 11.97 1.05 -12.49
CA SER A 287 13.37 1.49 -12.60
C SER A 287 14.11 1.34 -11.27
N MET A 288 13.51 1.80 -10.17
CA MET A 288 14.14 1.79 -8.85
C MET A 288 14.47 0.36 -8.38
N PHE A 289 13.50 -0.57 -8.44
CA PHE A 289 13.71 -1.96 -8.06
C PHE A 289 14.69 -2.68 -9.00
N LYS A 290 14.56 -2.52 -10.33
CA LYS A 290 15.48 -3.16 -11.28
C LYS A 290 16.93 -2.66 -11.12
N SER A 291 17.11 -1.37 -10.84
CA SER A 291 18.44 -0.78 -10.60
C SER A 291 19.12 -1.32 -9.33
N ALA A 292 18.33 -1.78 -8.35
CA ALA A 292 18.81 -2.43 -7.14
C ALA A 292 19.06 -3.95 -7.31
N GLY A 293 18.84 -4.50 -8.51
CA GLY A 293 19.12 -5.91 -8.83
C GLY A 293 17.92 -6.86 -8.69
N PHE A 294 16.70 -6.34 -8.49
CA PHE A 294 15.50 -7.17 -8.47
C PHE A 294 15.00 -7.54 -9.87
N VAL A 295 14.31 -8.68 -9.94
CA VAL A 295 13.53 -9.12 -11.10
C VAL A 295 12.07 -8.73 -10.89
N GLU A 296 11.47 -8.07 -11.88
CA GLU A 296 10.05 -7.71 -11.86
C GLU A 296 9.18 -8.96 -12.12
N GLU A 297 8.37 -9.35 -11.14
CA GLU A 297 7.35 -10.41 -11.31
C GLU A 297 5.99 -9.82 -11.68
N GLN A 298 5.69 -8.64 -11.13
CA GLN A 298 4.45 -7.91 -11.39
C GLN A 298 4.68 -6.43 -11.10
N ASN A 299 4.17 -5.55 -11.94
CA ASN A 299 4.14 -4.10 -11.68
C ASN A 299 2.91 -3.54 -12.36
N LEU A 300 1.91 -3.08 -11.62
CA LEU A 300 0.57 -2.76 -12.11
C LEU A 300 0.09 -1.40 -11.59
N ILE A 301 -0.64 -0.69 -12.44
CA ILE A 301 -1.42 0.48 -12.03
C ILE A 301 -2.83 0.01 -11.67
N ASP A 302 -3.18 0.07 -10.38
CA ASP A 302 -4.52 -0.24 -9.87
C ASP A 302 -5.38 1.02 -9.82
N ARG A 303 -6.21 1.19 -10.86
CA ARG A 303 -7.21 2.27 -10.95
C ARG A 303 -8.55 1.79 -10.41
N ARG A 304 -9.07 2.44 -9.36
CA ARG A 304 -10.39 2.14 -8.79
C ARG A 304 -11.29 3.37 -8.78
N LEU A 305 -12.56 3.18 -9.10
CA LEU A 305 -13.59 4.19 -8.92
C LEU A 305 -14.39 3.87 -7.67
N GLN A 306 -14.30 4.71 -6.65
CA GLN A 306 -15.11 4.62 -5.44
C GLN A 306 -16.29 5.57 -5.53
N VAL A 307 -17.46 5.14 -5.04
CA VAL A 307 -18.69 5.92 -5.11
C VAL A 307 -19.24 6.13 -3.71
N ASN A 308 -19.30 7.39 -3.29
CA ASN A 308 -20.07 7.79 -2.12
C ASN A 308 -21.50 8.12 -2.55
N ARG A 309 -22.41 7.17 -2.34
CA ARG A 309 -23.82 7.31 -2.74
C ARG A 309 -24.56 8.39 -1.97
N GLY A 310 -24.28 8.53 -0.67
CA GLY A 310 -24.96 9.52 0.17
C GLY A 310 -24.64 10.96 -0.23
N LYS A 311 -23.45 11.18 -0.82
CA LYS A 311 -23.03 12.50 -1.34
C LYS A 311 -23.05 12.60 -2.86
N MET A 312 -23.41 11.52 -3.56
CA MET A 312 -23.32 11.41 -5.02
C MET A 312 -21.93 11.81 -5.56
N LEU A 313 -20.86 11.39 -4.87
CA LEU A 313 -19.47 11.70 -5.24
C LEU A 313 -18.78 10.48 -5.83
N THR A 314 -18.10 10.67 -6.96
CA THR A 314 -17.14 9.73 -7.53
C THR A 314 -15.72 10.09 -7.09
N MET A 315 -14.92 9.07 -6.81
CA MET A 315 -13.57 9.22 -6.28
C MET A 315 -12.66 8.24 -7.01
N TYR A 316 -11.82 8.77 -7.90
CA TYR A 316 -10.86 7.96 -8.64
C TYR A 316 -9.58 7.79 -7.83
N ARG A 317 -9.27 6.54 -7.52
CA ARG A 317 -8.09 6.16 -6.76
C ARG A 317 -7.10 5.47 -7.67
N VAL A 318 -5.83 5.78 -7.48
CA VAL A 318 -4.73 5.23 -8.27
C VAL A 318 -3.65 4.75 -7.31
N TRP A 319 -3.24 3.50 -7.48
CA TRP A 319 -2.14 2.90 -6.74
C TRP A 319 -1.20 2.20 -7.70
N ILE A 320 0.07 2.12 -7.32
CA ILE A 320 1.00 1.17 -7.93
C ILE A 320 1.03 -0.06 -7.04
N GLN A 321 0.89 -1.24 -7.63
CA GLN A 321 0.96 -2.53 -6.94
C GLN A 321 1.97 -3.41 -7.67
N ALA A 322 2.96 -3.93 -6.96
CA ALA A 322 4.05 -4.65 -7.57
C ALA A 322 4.57 -5.81 -6.71
N LYS A 323 5.24 -6.76 -7.38
CA LYS A 323 5.97 -7.88 -6.81
C LYS A 323 7.33 -7.94 -7.48
N TYR A 324 8.39 -7.99 -6.67
CA TYR A 324 9.77 -8.07 -7.13
C TYR A 324 10.46 -9.23 -6.43
N ARG A 325 11.27 -9.98 -7.18
CA ARG A 325 12.04 -11.11 -6.65
C ARG A 325 13.52 -10.79 -6.63
N LYS A 326 14.20 -11.15 -5.54
CA LYS A 326 15.66 -11.21 -5.55
C LYS A 326 16.09 -12.47 -6.31
N PRO A 327 17.06 -12.39 -7.25
CA PRO A 327 17.61 -13.56 -7.93
C PRO A 327 18.12 -14.65 -6.96
N LEU A 328 18.22 -15.88 -7.44
CA LEU A 328 18.77 -17.04 -6.69
C LEU A 328 20.28 -16.97 -6.52
#